data_AF-A0A1C4RFR5-F1
#
_entry.id   AF-A0A1C4RFR5-F1
#
_cell.length_a   1.000
_cell.length_b   1.000
_cell.length_c   1.000
_cell.angle_alpha   90.00
_cell.angle_beta   90.00
_cell.angle_gamma   90.00
#
_symmetry.space_group_name_H-M   'P 1'
#
loop_
_entity.id
_entity.type
_entity.pdbx_description
1 polymer ?
#
loop_
_entity_poly.entity_id
_entity_poly.type
_entity_poly.pdbx_seq_one_letter_code
_entity_poly.pdbx_strand_id
1 'polypeptide(L)'
;MSDTTGGSGRRSYEGRAITVTFEAARCRHAAECVRGLPEVFDTARRPWIRPDAADAGQVAEVVRRCPSGALRYERADGEEGPQRPSSTEGTRPE
;
A
#
# COMPACT_ATOMS: atom_id res chain seq x y z
N MET A 1 6.26 0.38 33.01
CA MET A 1 6.33 1.31 31.86
C MET A 1 7.61 0.99 31.10
N SER A 2 7.52 0.10 30.12
CA SER A 2 8.60 -0.13 29.15
C SER A 2 7.93 -0.39 27.81
N ASP A 3 7.63 0.70 27.12
CA ASP A 3 7.25 0.72 25.72
C ASP A 3 8.40 0.09 24.92
N THR A 4 8.24 -1.18 24.56
CA THR A 4 9.11 -1.78 23.55
C THR A 4 8.50 -1.43 22.21
N THR A 5 8.97 -0.31 21.67
CA THR A 5 9.02 -0.02 20.24
C THR A 5 9.68 -1.22 19.54
N GLY A 6 8.87 -2.24 19.21
CA GLY A 6 9.29 -3.44 18.50
C GLY A 6 9.16 -3.20 17.00
N GLY A 7 10.29 -3.17 16.31
CA GLY A 7 10.43 -2.85 14.89
C GLY A 7 9.40 -3.52 13.98
N SER A 8 8.45 -2.70 13.52
CA SER A 8 7.49 -3.00 12.47
C SER A 8 8.22 -3.39 11.17
N GLY A 9 8.21 -4.69 10.83
CA GLY A 9 8.83 -5.26 9.64
C GLY A 9 8.15 -4.85 8.32
N ARG A 10 8.23 -3.55 8.02
CA ARG A 10 7.64 -2.90 6.86
C ARG A 10 8.74 -2.56 5.86
N ARG A 11 8.56 -2.98 4.60
CA ARG A 11 9.50 -2.75 3.49
C ARG A 11 8.85 -1.84 2.47
N SER A 12 9.53 -0.76 2.10
CA SER A 12 9.08 0.17 1.07
C SER A 12 9.79 -0.11 -0.25
N TYR A 13 9.05 0.01 -1.33
CA TYR A 13 9.50 -0.16 -2.71
C TYR A 13 9.15 1.13 -3.43
N GLU A 14 10.16 1.95 -3.67
CA GLU A 14 10.01 3.24 -4.33
C GLU A 14 9.90 3.03 -5.84
N GLY A 15 8.91 3.67 -6.44
CA GLY A 15 8.80 3.81 -7.89
C GLY A 15 8.73 5.28 -8.25
N ARG A 16 8.80 5.59 -9.55
CA ARG A 16 8.84 6.98 -10.05
C ARG A 16 7.54 7.74 -9.79
N ALA A 17 6.40 7.07 -9.92
CA ALA A 17 5.08 7.66 -9.74
C ALA A 17 4.37 7.18 -8.46
N ILE A 18 4.77 6.03 -7.92
CA ILE A 18 4.11 5.40 -6.78
C ILE A 18 5.10 4.60 -5.94
N THR A 19 5.02 4.77 -4.62
CA THR A 19 5.78 4.00 -3.63
C THR A 19 4.85 2.98 -3.01
N VAL A 20 5.23 1.70 -3.04
CA VAL A 20 4.47 0.60 -2.44
C VAL A 20 5.14 0.14 -1.16
N THR A 21 4.37 0.08 -0.10
CA THR A 21 4.81 -0.37 1.22
C THR A 21 4.20 -1.72 1.55
N PHE A 22 5.02 -2.68 1.95
CA PHE A 22 4.62 -4.03 2.32
C PHE A 22 4.95 -4.36 3.77
N GLU A 23 3.96 -4.86 4.51
CA GLU A 23 4.10 -5.29 5.90
C GLU A 23 3.86 -6.80 6.00
N ALA A 24 4.94 -7.56 6.15
CA ALA A 24 4.88 -9.02 6.14
C ALA A 24 4.01 -9.58 7.27
N ALA A 25 4.03 -8.95 8.45
CA ALA A 25 3.25 -9.36 9.61
C ALA A 25 1.72 -9.31 9.39
N ARG A 26 1.25 -8.48 8.45
CA ARG A 26 -0.18 -8.37 8.10
C ARG A 26 -0.57 -9.20 6.89
N CYS A 27 0.38 -9.78 6.16
CA CYS A 27 0.08 -10.50 4.92
C CYS A 27 -0.56 -11.86 5.21
N ARG A 28 -1.81 -12.06 4.77
CA ARG A 28 -2.52 -13.34 4.88
C ARG A 28 -2.41 -14.23 3.63
N HIS A 29 -1.51 -13.90 2.70
CA HIS A 29 -1.27 -14.62 1.43
C HIS A 29 -2.52 -14.87 0.57
N ALA A 30 -3.42 -13.88 0.48
CA ALA A 30 -4.62 -13.95 -0.36
C ALA A 30 -4.34 -14.01 -1.88
N ALA A 31 -3.09 -13.76 -2.30
CA ALA A 31 -2.63 -13.76 -3.69
C ALA A 31 -3.28 -12.73 -4.64
N GLU A 32 -4.11 -11.81 -4.14
CA GLU A 32 -4.71 -10.73 -4.94
C GLU A 32 -3.67 -9.87 -5.66
N CYS A 33 -2.54 -9.57 -5.02
CA CYS A 33 -1.49 -8.75 -5.61
C CYS A 33 -0.77 -9.46 -6.77
N VAL A 34 -0.32 -10.70 -6.56
CA VAL A 34 0.40 -11.48 -7.58
C VAL A 34 -0.49 -11.91 -8.73
N ARG A 35 -1.79 -12.14 -8.49
CA ARG A 35 -2.76 -12.46 -9.55
C ARG A 35 -3.25 -11.24 -10.29
N GLY A 36 -3.39 -10.10 -9.59
CA GLY A 36 -3.89 -8.86 -10.15
C GLY A 36 -2.86 -8.12 -11.01
N LEU A 37 -1.57 -8.18 -10.64
CA LEU A 37 -0.51 -7.46 -11.36
C LEU A 37 0.86 -8.19 -11.24
N PRO A 38 1.03 -9.35 -11.90
CA PRO A 38 2.24 -10.18 -11.79
C PRO A 38 3.51 -9.52 -12.36
N GLU A 39 3.38 -8.50 -13.19
CA GLU A 39 4.50 -7.67 -13.66
C GLU A 39 5.12 -6.83 -12.54
N VAL A 40 4.29 -6.39 -11.58
CA VAL A 40 4.69 -5.60 -10.40
C VAL A 40 4.99 -6.50 -9.20
N PHE A 41 4.14 -7.49 -8.92
CA PHE A 41 4.27 -8.38 -7.76
C PHE A 41 4.71 -9.78 -8.20
N ASP A 42 6.00 -10.09 -8.04
CA ASP A 42 6.56 -11.40 -8.35
C ASP A 42 7.45 -11.93 -7.21
N THR A 43 6.93 -12.93 -6.48
CA THR A 43 7.61 -13.57 -5.35
C THR A 43 8.87 -14.35 -5.72
N ALA A 44 9.06 -14.71 -7.01
CA ALA A 44 10.25 -15.38 -7.51
C ALA A 44 11.40 -14.40 -7.83
N ARG A 45 11.13 -13.10 -7.90
CA ARG A 45 12.12 -12.06 -8.21
C ARG A 45 12.59 -11.31 -6.95
N ARG A 46 13.75 -10.66 -7.05
CA ARG A 46 14.26 -9.70 -6.05
C ARG A 46 14.71 -8.40 -6.74
N PRO A 47 14.15 -7.23 -6.38
CA PRO A 47 13.01 -7.03 -5.49
C PRO A 47 11.72 -7.67 -6.05
N TRP A 48 10.86 -8.16 -5.16
CA TRP A 48 9.63 -8.87 -5.54
C TRP A 48 8.47 -7.91 -5.83
N ILE A 49 8.59 -6.63 -5.45
CA ILE A 49 7.67 -5.55 -5.82
C ILE A 49 8.43 -4.55 -6.68
N ARG A 50 7.90 -4.25 -7.86
CA ARG A 50 8.44 -3.26 -8.80
C ARG A 50 7.33 -2.29 -9.22
N PRO A 51 7.10 -1.21 -8.47
CA PRO A 51 5.98 -0.30 -8.75
C PRO A 51 6.06 0.35 -10.14
N ASP A 52 7.27 0.54 -10.67
CA ASP A 52 7.52 1.07 -12.03
C ASP A 52 7.21 0.11 -13.18
N ALA A 53 6.85 -1.15 -12.90
CA ALA A 53 6.56 -2.12 -13.95
C ALA A 53 5.17 -1.94 -14.58
N ALA A 54 4.29 -1.12 -13.97
CA ALA A 54 2.96 -0.81 -14.46
C ALA A 54 2.60 0.64 -14.14
N ASP A 55 1.42 1.08 -14.60
CA ASP A 55 0.86 2.39 -14.28
C ASP A 55 0.48 2.52 -12.79
N ALA A 56 0.72 3.69 -12.20
CA ALA A 56 0.42 3.97 -10.78
C ALA A 56 -1.08 3.78 -10.44
N GLY A 57 -1.96 4.03 -11.42
CA GLY A 57 -3.37 3.65 -11.45
C GLY A 57 -3.61 2.20 -11.09
N GLN A 58 -3.02 1.32 -11.88
CA GLN A 58 -3.20 -0.13 -11.77
C GLN A 58 -2.55 -0.68 -10.51
N VAL A 59 -1.37 -0.20 -10.14
CA VAL A 59 -0.71 -0.57 -8.89
C VAL A 59 -1.60 -0.22 -7.70
N ALA A 60 -2.12 1.00 -7.64
CA ALA A 60 -3.00 1.44 -6.56
C ALA A 60 -4.29 0.62 -6.46
N GLU A 61 -4.92 0.32 -7.60
CA GLU A 61 -6.13 -0.52 -7.66
C GLU A 61 -5.87 -1.91 -7.08
N VAL A 62 -4.77 -2.56 -7.47
CA VAL A 62 -4.42 -3.89 -6.97
C VAL A 62 -4.01 -3.87 -5.49
N VAL A 63 -3.29 -2.83 -5.05
CA VAL A 63 -2.98 -2.63 -3.63
C VAL A 63 -4.27 -2.47 -2.80
N ARG A 64 -5.28 -1.73 -3.29
CA ARG A 64 -6.57 -1.56 -2.61
C ARG A 64 -7.35 -2.86 -2.43
N ARG A 65 -7.14 -3.86 -3.29
CA ARG A 65 -7.76 -5.19 -3.17
C ARG A 65 -7.17 -6.04 -2.06
N CYS A 66 -6.07 -5.63 -1.43
CA CYS A 66 -5.46 -6.38 -0.33
C CYS A 66 -6.39 -6.41 0.89
N PRO A 67 -7.01 -7.56 1.24
CA PRO A 67 -8.03 -7.60 2.29
C PRO A 67 -7.45 -7.41 3.70
N SER A 68 -6.15 -7.65 3.89
CA SER A 68 -5.49 -7.50 5.18
C SER A 68 -4.79 -6.15 5.37
N GLY A 69 -4.77 -5.28 4.35
CA GLY A 69 -4.06 -4.01 4.39
C GLY A 69 -2.54 -4.14 4.53
N ALA A 70 -1.98 -5.31 4.18
CA ALA A 70 -0.54 -5.57 4.20
C ALA A 70 0.21 -4.78 3.13
N LEU A 71 -0.47 -4.39 2.06
CA LEU A 71 0.04 -3.50 1.03
C LEU A 71 -0.58 -2.12 1.22
N ARG A 72 0.26 -1.10 1.13
CA ARG A 72 -0.11 0.32 1.10
C ARG A 72 0.61 0.98 -0.05
N TYR A 73 0.11 2.11 -0.52
CA TYR A 73 0.79 2.89 -1.54
C TYR A 73 0.72 4.38 -1.20
N GLU A 74 1.69 5.11 -1.74
CA GLU A 74 1.77 6.55 -1.72
C GLU A 74 2.07 7.02 -3.13
N ARG A 75 1.28 7.96 -3.63
CA ARG A 75 1.36 8.47 -5.00
C ARG A 75 2.14 9.78 -5.02
N ALA A 76 3.09 9.90 -5.94
CA ALA A 76 3.92 11.09 -6.10
C ALA A 76 3.27 12.12 -7.06
N ASP A 77 2.28 11.69 -7.85
CA ASP A 77 1.54 12.45 -8.85
C ASP A 77 0.42 13.33 -8.27
N GLY A 78 0.28 13.42 -6.95
CA GLY A 78 -0.66 14.34 -6.28
C GLY A 78 -2.13 13.88 -6.29
N GLU A 79 -2.45 12.74 -6.91
CA GLU A 79 -3.74 12.07 -6.74
C GLU A 79 -3.72 11.20 -5.50
N GLU A 80 -4.09 11.80 -4.36
CA GLU A 80 -4.18 11.10 -3.10
C GLU A 80 -5.21 9.94 -3.20
N GLY A 81 -4.74 8.73 -2.90
CA GLY A 81 -5.61 7.57 -2.68
C GLY A 81 -6.72 7.91 -1.68
N PRO A 82 -7.86 7.18 -1.72
CA PRO A 82 -9.15 7.62 -1.17
C PRO A 82 -8.97 8.30 0.17
N GLN A 83 -9.01 9.63 0.11
CA GLN A 83 -9.14 10.52 1.24
C GLN A 83 -10.30 9.96 2.04
N ARG A 84 -10.00 9.46 3.24
CA ARG A 84 -11.00 9.29 4.30
C ARG A 84 -11.92 10.49 4.20
N PRO A 85 -13.26 10.33 4.06
CA PRO A 85 -14.12 11.49 3.94
C PRO A 85 -13.74 12.40 5.09
N SER A 86 -13.23 13.58 4.73
CA SER A 86 -13.05 14.67 5.66
C SER A 86 -14.35 14.71 6.43
N SER A 87 -14.28 14.46 7.73
CA SER A 87 -15.40 14.69 8.62
C SER A 87 -15.68 16.18 8.57
N THR A 88 -16.44 16.60 7.57
CA THR A 88 -17.28 17.78 7.65
C THR A 88 -18.33 17.44 8.67
N GLU A 89 -17.99 17.63 9.94
CA GLU A 89 -18.96 18.15 10.89
C GLU A 89 -18.22 19.05 11.87
N GLY A 90 -17.97 20.26 11.37
CA GLY A 90 -17.92 21.43 12.23
C GLY A 90 -19.34 21.82 12.62
N THR A 91 -19.47 22.33 13.84
CA THR A 91 -20.56 23.18 14.33
C THR A 91 -21.88 22.48 14.70
N ARG A 92 -22.00 22.16 15.99
CA ARG A 92 -23.25 22.33 16.73
C ARG A 92 -23.09 23.53 17.67
N PRO A 93 -23.74 24.68 17.41
CA PRO A 93 -23.93 25.69 18.44
C PRO A 93 -25.12 25.30 19.33
N GLU A 94 -24.94 25.55 20.64
CA GLU A 94 -25.87 25.51 21.79
C GLU A 94 -26.99 24.45 21.84
#